data_AF-A0A7K3DTG0-F1
#
_entry.id   AF-A0A7K3DTG0-F1
#
_cell.length_a   1.000
_cell.length_b   1.000
_cell.length_c   1.000
_cell.angle_alpha   90.00
_cell.angle_beta   90.00
_cell.angle_gamma   90.00
#
_symmetry.space_group_name_H-M   'P 1'
#
loop_
_entity.id
_entity.type
_entity.pdbx_description
1 polymer ?
#
loop_
_entity_poly.entity_id
_entity_poly.type
_entity_poly.pdbx_seq_one_letter_code
_entity_poly.pdbx_strand_id
1 'polypeptide(L)'
;MQQAAIAKHRARRDAGAARKVAGGRSNVRKAPARQAARKALRRSAARFHGRRALATLLALPLGLLGLLTSPLGRKLGWSWLVHPGRRLYRRLTGSAREERGRRDAAIRDEQAAAEDATERAATEDSTDGIGDQVARPAVPVANSTDTTSTSEGEHVSGFQFEEHAAEMEQAAQSYDPENAMEILAMVESLPAAITSVANVMKTLAERSDSEFPLEKEVADGFNDIFGALMSAVAVAEDMGPLFRQAHEQDIARHEDPRNGPEAEKGWNV
;
A
#
# COMPACT_ATOMS: atom_id res chain seq x y z
N MET A 1 16.04 3.47 -48.82
CA MET A 1 16.18 4.46 -47.72
C MET A 1 15.02 4.46 -46.73
N GLN A 2 13.77 4.33 -47.17
CA GLN A 2 12.57 4.40 -46.31
C GLN A 2 12.49 3.29 -45.23
N GLN A 3 12.89 2.06 -45.55
CA GLN A 3 12.91 0.93 -44.59
C GLN A 3 13.91 1.13 -43.43
N ALA A 4 15.08 1.71 -43.70
CA ALA A 4 16.09 2.02 -42.68
C ALA A 4 15.61 3.12 -41.71
N ALA A 5 14.88 4.11 -42.21
CA ALA A 5 14.28 5.16 -41.37
C ALA A 5 13.18 4.60 -40.44
N ILE A 6 12.34 3.69 -40.96
CA ILE A 6 11.30 3.00 -40.17
C ILE A 6 11.93 2.12 -39.10
N ALA A 7 12.97 1.34 -39.42
CA ALA A 7 13.69 0.51 -38.46
C ALA A 7 14.31 1.34 -37.32
N LYS A 8 14.93 2.48 -37.66
CA LYS A 8 15.51 3.40 -36.66
C LYS A 8 14.45 4.00 -35.73
N HIS A 9 13.27 4.31 -36.25
CA HIS A 9 12.17 4.82 -35.43
C HIS A 9 11.59 3.74 -34.49
N ARG A 10 11.47 2.50 -34.97
CA ARG A 10 11.04 1.35 -34.15
C ARG A 10 12.04 1.10 -33.02
N ALA A 11 13.33 0.96 -33.34
CA ALA A 11 14.39 0.74 -32.34
C ALA A 11 14.42 1.82 -31.24
N ARG A 12 14.18 3.09 -31.57
CA ARG A 12 14.06 4.17 -30.57
C ARG A 12 12.84 4.02 -29.67
N ARG A 13 11.71 3.61 -30.23
CA ARG A 13 10.48 3.38 -29.46
C ARG A 13 10.65 2.18 -28.53
N ASP A 14 11.25 1.10 -29.03
CA ASP A 14 11.46 -0.14 -28.28
C ASP A 14 12.46 0.09 -27.13
N ALA A 15 13.55 0.83 -27.39
CA ALA A 15 14.47 1.26 -26.34
C ALA A 15 13.80 2.16 -25.28
N GLY A 16 12.85 3.00 -25.69
CA GLY A 16 12.04 3.81 -24.78
C GLY A 16 11.10 2.98 -23.90
N ALA A 17 10.44 1.99 -24.50
CA ALA A 17 9.58 1.05 -23.79
C ALA A 17 10.37 0.18 -22.79
N ALA A 18 11.51 -0.37 -23.22
CA ALA A 18 12.40 -1.16 -22.38
C ALA A 18 12.89 -0.37 -21.16
N ARG A 19 13.27 0.90 -21.32
CA ARG A 19 13.65 1.78 -20.19
C ARG A 19 12.50 2.01 -19.21
N LYS A 20 11.27 2.19 -19.70
CA LYS A 20 10.09 2.36 -18.84
C LYS A 20 9.80 1.09 -18.04
N VAL A 21 9.87 -0.07 -18.67
CA VAL A 21 9.68 -1.38 -18.02
C VAL A 21 10.77 -1.63 -16.99
N ALA A 22 12.05 -1.40 -17.33
CA ALA A 22 13.16 -1.53 -16.39
C ALA A 22 13.01 -0.58 -15.19
N GLY A 23 12.58 0.66 -15.43
CA GLY A 23 12.24 1.63 -14.39
C GLY A 23 11.11 1.13 -13.48
N GLY A 24 10.03 0.60 -14.06
CA GLY A 24 8.92 -0.02 -13.32
C GLY A 24 9.39 -1.16 -12.42
N ARG A 25 10.11 -2.14 -12.98
CA ARG A 25 10.66 -3.30 -12.24
C ARG A 25 11.57 -2.85 -11.10
N SER A 26 12.44 -1.86 -11.32
CA SER A 26 13.31 -1.32 -10.27
C SER A 26 12.54 -0.65 -9.12
N ASN A 27 11.44 0.04 -9.43
CA ASN A 27 10.60 0.70 -8.43
C ASN A 27 9.82 -0.32 -7.58
N VAL A 28 9.30 -1.38 -8.19
CA VAL A 28 8.60 -2.47 -7.48
C VAL A 28 9.59 -3.19 -6.56
N ARG A 29 10.76 -3.58 -7.07
CA ARG A 29 11.82 -4.23 -6.29
C ARG A 29 12.27 -3.41 -5.06
N LYS A 30 12.37 -2.08 -5.19
CA LYS A 30 12.79 -1.17 -4.11
C LYS A 30 11.65 -0.72 -3.20
N ALA A 31 10.40 -0.97 -3.56
CA ALA A 31 9.22 -0.58 -2.79
C ALA A 31 9.21 -1.07 -1.33
N PRO A 32 9.52 -2.35 -1.01
CA PRO A 32 9.49 -2.82 0.37
C PRO A 32 10.53 -2.13 1.26
N ALA A 33 11.76 -1.92 0.76
CA ALA A 33 12.80 -1.19 1.49
C ALA A 33 12.37 0.26 1.82
N ARG A 34 11.75 0.94 0.84
CA ARG A 34 11.19 2.29 1.02
C ARG A 34 10.04 2.31 2.02
N GLN A 35 9.16 1.31 2.01
CA GLN A 35 8.04 1.23 2.94
C GLN A 35 8.53 0.98 4.37
N ALA A 36 9.50 0.09 4.57
CA ALA A 36 10.13 -0.17 5.86
C ALA A 36 10.78 1.10 6.42
N ALA A 37 11.54 1.83 5.60
CA ALA A 37 12.13 3.12 5.97
C ALA A 37 11.08 4.16 6.37
N ARG A 38 9.97 4.28 5.62
CA ARG A 38 8.84 5.18 5.97
C ARG A 38 8.23 4.84 7.33
N LYS A 39 7.98 3.56 7.61
CA LYS A 39 7.45 3.10 8.91
C LYS A 39 8.43 3.42 10.05
N ALA A 40 9.73 3.16 9.84
CA ALA A 40 10.78 3.46 10.80
C ALA A 40 10.91 4.97 11.10
N LEU A 41 10.86 5.81 10.07
CA LEU A 41 10.88 7.28 10.19
C LEU A 41 9.64 7.80 10.94
N ARG A 42 8.44 7.27 10.67
CA ARG A 42 7.22 7.62 11.43
C ARG A 42 7.36 7.25 12.91
N ARG A 43 7.88 6.05 13.22
CA ARG A 43 8.15 5.61 14.60
C ARG A 43 9.19 6.50 15.28
N SER A 44 10.23 6.92 14.54
CA SER A 44 11.25 7.85 15.03
C SER A 44 10.66 9.22 15.37
N ALA A 45 9.79 9.74 14.50
CA ALA A 45 9.08 10.99 14.72
C ALA A 45 8.15 10.91 15.93
N ALA A 46 7.35 9.84 16.07
CA ALA A 46 6.44 9.63 17.20
C ALA A 46 7.20 9.66 18.54
N ARG A 47 8.35 8.97 18.64
CA ARG A 47 9.21 9.00 19.84
C ARG A 47 9.73 10.41 20.15
N PHE A 48 10.11 11.17 19.13
CA PHE A 48 10.55 12.56 19.31
C PHE A 48 9.41 13.46 19.80
N HIS A 49 8.21 13.33 19.23
CA HIS A 49 7.05 14.10 19.66
C HIS A 49 6.62 13.74 21.09
N GLY A 50 6.71 12.47 21.49
CA GLY A 50 6.50 12.05 22.88
C GLY A 50 7.50 12.68 23.85
N ARG A 51 8.80 12.66 23.54
CA ARG A 51 9.82 13.35 24.35
C ARG A 51 9.64 14.85 24.38
N ARG A 52 9.19 15.45 23.27
CA ARG A 52 8.87 16.88 23.20
C ARG A 52 7.68 17.23 24.10
N ALA A 53 6.63 16.40 24.11
CA ALA A 53 5.47 16.57 24.97
C ALA A 53 5.85 16.49 26.46
N LEU A 54 6.67 15.51 26.84
CA LEU A 54 7.20 15.42 28.20
C LEU A 54 8.04 16.66 28.55
N ALA A 55 8.94 17.08 27.65
CA ALA A 55 9.74 18.28 27.86
C ALA A 55 8.87 19.54 27.99
N THR A 56 7.76 19.66 27.25
CA THR A 56 6.81 20.76 27.45
C THR A 56 6.13 20.68 28.81
N LEU A 57 5.70 19.50 29.26
CA LEU A 57 5.06 19.34 30.58
C LEU A 57 5.99 19.74 31.73
N LEU A 58 7.28 19.37 31.66
CA LEU A 58 8.27 19.77 32.66
C LEU A 58 8.65 21.25 32.58
N ALA A 59 8.72 21.81 31.37
CA ALA A 59 9.16 23.19 31.17
C ALA A 59 8.06 24.23 31.38
N LEU A 60 6.79 23.88 31.19
CA LEU A 60 5.64 24.78 31.31
C LEU A 60 5.51 25.43 32.70
N PRO A 61 5.54 24.70 33.84
CA PRO A 61 5.46 25.32 35.16
C PRO A 61 6.64 26.28 35.42
N LEU A 62 7.85 25.92 34.99
CA LEU A 62 9.02 26.80 35.08
C LEU A 62 8.95 27.97 34.09
N GLY A 63 8.23 27.83 32.99
CA GLY A 63 7.93 28.90 32.04
C GLY A 63 7.00 29.94 32.65
N LEU A 64 5.94 29.49 33.34
CA LEU A 64 5.03 30.34 34.10
C LEU A 64 5.74 31.07 35.24
N LEU A 65 6.57 30.37 36.00
CA LEU A 65 7.45 30.98 37.01
C LEU A 65 8.37 32.03 36.37
N GLY A 66 8.87 31.73 35.17
CA GLY A 66 9.68 32.61 34.34
C GLY A 66 9.02 33.94 33.99
N LEU A 67 7.69 34.02 33.91
CA LEU A 67 6.98 35.28 33.63
C LEU A 67 7.12 36.28 34.79
N LEU A 68 7.12 35.78 36.03
CA LEU A 68 7.35 36.60 37.23
C LEU A 68 8.84 36.85 37.47
N THR A 69 9.69 35.85 37.28
CA THR A 69 11.12 35.94 37.63
C THR A 69 11.97 36.65 36.58
N SER A 70 11.57 36.65 35.30
CA SER A 70 12.33 37.31 34.23
C SER A 70 12.45 38.84 34.38
N PRO A 71 11.41 39.63 34.72
CA PRO A 71 11.57 41.06 34.96
C PRO A 71 12.46 41.36 36.17
N LEU A 72 12.37 40.54 37.24
CA LEU A 72 13.27 40.63 38.39
C LEU A 72 14.72 40.28 38.02
N GLY A 73 14.93 39.21 37.25
CA GLY A 73 16.26 38.81 36.78
C GLY A 73 16.92 39.85 35.88
N ARG A 74 16.14 40.57 35.05
CA ARG A 74 16.63 41.70 34.25
C ARG A 74 16.99 42.91 35.10
N LYS A 75 16.23 43.19 36.17
CA LYS A 75 16.52 44.30 37.10
C LYS A 75 17.73 44.04 37.99
N LEU A 76 17.93 42.80 38.44
CA LEU A 76 19.06 42.40 39.30
C LEU A 76 20.31 41.93 38.52
N GLY A 77 20.27 41.91 37.17
CA GLY A 77 21.40 41.44 36.35
C GLY A 77 21.65 39.93 36.39
N TRP A 78 20.72 39.14 36.94
CA TRP A 78 20.86 37.70 37.10
C TRP A 78 20.34 36.94 35.87
N SER A 79 21.26 36.61 34.95
CA SER A 79 20.94 35.98 33.68
C SER A 79 20.28 34.59 33.80
N TRP A 80 20.50 33.87 34.89
CA TRP A 80 19.95 32.52 35.14
C TRP A 80 18.44 32.53 35.45
N LEU A 81 17.90 33.64 35.94
CA LEU A 81 16.47 33.85 36.20
C LEU A 81 15.67 34.26 34.95
N VAL A 82 16.37 34.58 33.86
CA VAL A 82 15.74 34.99 32.62
C VAL A 82 15.33 33.76 31.80
N HIS A 83 14.01 33.54 31.70
CA HIS A 83 13.35 32.44 30.98
C HIS A 83 13.83 31.02 31.34
N PRO A 84 13.76 30.59 32.63
CA PRO A 84 14.23 29.28 33.09
C PRO A 84 13.55 28.11 32.36
N GLY A 85 12.22 28.17 32.17
CA GLY A 85 11.49 27.14 31.43
C GLY A 85 11.96 26.98 29.98
N ARG A 86 12.27 28.09 29.27
CA ARG A 86 12.76 28.04 27.87
C ARG A 86 14.15 27.40 27.78
N ARG A 87 15.02 27.65 28.76
CA ARG A 87 16.36 27.05 28.85
C ARG A 87 16.25 25.54 29.08
N LEU A 88 15.40 25.11 30.02
CA LEU A 88 15.17 23.69 30.28
C LEU A 88 14.59 22.98 29.05
N TYR A 89 13.55 23.55 28.44
CA TYR A 89 12.95 23.00 27.22
C TYR A 89 13.97 22.83 26.10
N ARG A 90 14.83 23.84 25.86
CA ARG A 90 15.90 23.76 24.86
C ARG A 90 16.91 22.65 25.16
N ARG A 91 17.29 22.49 26.43
CA ARG A 91 18.22 21.43 26.85
C ARG A 91 17.63 20.04 26.63
N LEU A 92 16.38 19.82 27.03
CA LEU A 92 15.70 18.53 26.89
C LEU A 92 15.39 18.18 25.43
N THR A 93 15.01 19.16 24.61
CA THR A 93 14.70 18.93 23.20
C THR A 93 15.93 18.91 22.31
N GLY A 94 17.04 19.52 22.72
CA GLY A 94 18.31 19.54 22.00
C GLY A 94 18.89 18.15 21.82
N SER A 95 19.09 17.41 22.91
CA SER A 95 19.59 16.02 22.84
C SER A 95 18.63 15.10 22.07
N ALA A 96 17.32 15.23 22.31
CA ALA A 96 16.31 14.45 21.60
C ALA A 96 16.30 14.70 20.08
N ARG A 97 16.61 15.93 19.64
CA ARG A 97 16.71 16.28 18.21
C ARG A 97 17.95 15.67 17.58
N GLU A 98 19.08 15.70 18.27
CA GLU A 98 20.33 15.11 17.79
C GLU A 98 20.21 13.58 17.68
N GLU A 99 19.65 12.92 18.70
CA GLU A 99 19.38 11.48 18.68
C GLU A 99 18.40 11.08 17.57
N ARG A 100 17.39 11.92 17.28
CA ARG A 100 16.52 11.70 16.11
C ARG A 100 17.32 11.83 14.82
N GLY A 101 18.16 12.86 14.69
CA GLY A 101 19.01 13.05 13.52
C GLY A 101 19.87 11.83 13.22
N ARG A 102 20.54 11.27 14.24
CA ARG A 102 21.36 10.06 14.10
C ARG A 102 20.54 8.84 13.67
N ARG A 103 19.35 8.63 14.29
CA ARG A 103 18.45 7.51 13.92
C ARG A 103 17.89 7.65 12.51
N ASP A 104 17.44 8.85 12.15
CA ASP A 104 16.89 9.13 10.82
C ASP A 104 17.99 9.04 9.73
N ALA A 105 19.25 9.34 10.05
CA ALA A 105 20.39 9.09 9.17
C ALA A 105 20.63 7.59 8.97
N ALA A 106 20.75 6.83 10.08
CA ALA A 106 20.95 5.38 10.02
C ALA A 106 19.84 4.65 9.24
N ILE A 107 18.57 5.07 9.40
CA ILE A 107 17.44 4.49 8.64
C ILE A 107 17.59 4.76 7.13
N ARG A 108 18.10 5.94 6.73
CA ARG A 108 18.33 6.24 5.31
C ARG A 108 19.52 5.48 4.74
N ASP A 109 20.58 5.31 5.54
CA ASP A 109 21.74 4.52 5.13
C ASP A 109 21.37 3.04 4.95
N GLU A 110 20.56 2.49 5.86
CA GLU A 110 20.00 1.13 5.76
C GLU A 110 19.08 0.99 4.54
N GLN A 111 18.23 1.98 4.28
CA GLN A 111 17.40 2.02 3.08
C GLN A 111 18.26 2.00 1.80
N ALA A 112 19.29 2.83 1.73
CA ALA A 112 20.19 2.88 0.58
C ALA A 112 20.93 1.55 0.38
N ALA A 113 21.46 0.96 1.45
CA ALA A 113 22.12 -0.33 1.40
C ALA A 113 21.19 -1.45 0.92
N ALA A 114 19.93 -1.45 1.38
CA ALA A 114 18.92 -2.41 0.93
C ALA A 114 18.56 -2.21 -0.55
N GLU A 115 18.35 -0.96 -1.00
CA GLU A 115 18.07 -0.66 -2.40
C GLU A 115 19.25 -1.08 -3.32
N ASP A 116 20.49 -0.88 -2.89
CA ASP A 116 21.69 -1.30 -3.62
C ASP A 116 21.85 -2.83 -3.64
N ALA A 117 21.55 -3.51 -2.52
CA ALA A 117 21.59 -4.97 -2.46
C ALA A 117 20.58 -5.59 -3.43
N THR A 118 19.37 -5.04 -3.51
CA THR A 118 18.34 -5.48 -4.46
C THR A 118 18.74 -5.20 -5.92
N GLU A 119 19.47 -4.12 -6.20
CA GLU A 119 19.95 -3.85 -7.56
C GLU A 119 21.10 -4.79 -7.97
N ARG A 120 22.03 -5.09 -7.05
CA ARG A 120 23.10 -6.07 -7.31
C ARG A 120 22.54 -7.45 -7.59
N ALA A 121 21.62 -7.93 -6.74
CA ALA A 121 20.96 -9.22 -6.93
C ALA A 121 20.25 -9.32 -8.29
N ALA A 122 19.59 -8.24 -8.74
CA ALA A 122 18.95 -8.24 -10.06
C ALA A 122 19.95 -8.19 -11.23
N THR A 123 21.12 -7.60 -11.04
CA THR A 123 22.18 -7.59 -12.06
C THR A 123 22.81 -8.96 -12.20
N GLU A 124 23.05 -9.65 -11.08
CA GLU A 124 23.58 -11.01 -11.03
C GLU A 124 22.58 -12.04 -11.61
N ASP A 125 21.30 -11.96 -11.26
CA ASP A 125 20.24 -12.82 -11.81
C ASP A 125 20.05 -12.63 -13.33
N SER A 126 20.26 -11.40 -13.84
CA SER A 126 20.24 -11.12 -15.29
C SER A 126 21.41 -11.75 -16.04
N THR A 127 22.50 -12.15 -15.37
CA THR A 127 23.68 -12.74 -16.02
C THR A 127 23.64 -14.26 -16.16
N ASP A 128 22.70 -14.95 -15.50
CA ASP A 128 22.78 -16.41 -15.31
C ASP A 128 21.68 -17.24 -16.00
N GLY A 129 20.87 -16.69 -16.92
CA GLY A 129 19.90 -17.57 -17.59
C GLY A 129 18.85 -17.00 -18.54
N ILE A 130 19.16 -16.02 -19.38
CA ILE A 130 18.27 -15.68 -20.51
C ILE A 130 19.05 -15.77 -21.81
N GLY A 131 18.90 -16.89 -22.53
CA GLY A 131 19.36 -17.00 -23.90
C GLY A 131 18.58 -16.03 -24.79
N ASP A 132 19.28 -15.11 -25.45
CA ASP A 132 18.74 -14.03 -26.31
C ASP A 132 17.99 -14.53 -27.56
N GLN A 133 17.89 -15.85 -27.77
CA GLN A 133 17.18 -16.44 -28.92
C GLN A 133 16.49 -17.75 -28.56
N VAL A 134 15.15 -17.73 -28.52
CA VAL A 134 14.35 -18.95 -28.63
C VAL A 134 14.16 -19.23 -30.12
N ALA A 135 14.73 -20.35 -30.59
CA ALA A 135 14.61 -20.77 -31.99
C ALA A 135 13.16 -21.18 -32.30
N ARG A 136 12.59 -20.61 -33.36
CA ARG A 136 11.28 -21.00 -33.89
C ARG A 136 11.32 -22.49 -34.30
N PRO A 137 10.36 -23.33 -33.84
CA PRO A 137 10.34 -24.74 -34.24
C PRO A 137 10.16 -24.88 -35.75
N ALA A 138 10.97 -25.74 -36.36
CA ALA A 138 11.07 -25.92 -37.82
C ALA A 138 9.96 -26.81 -38.41
N VAL A 139 9.06 -27.34 -37.59
CA VAL A 139 8.02 -28.28 -38.01
C VAL A 139 6.64 -27.67 -37.76
N PRO A 140 5.73 -27.66 -38.75
CA PRO A 140 4.35 -27.26 -38.51
C PRO A 140 3.72 -28.25 -37.54
N VAL A 141 3.30 -27.76 -36.37
CA VAL A 141 2.54 -28.55 -35.40
C VAL A 141 1.17 -28.81 -36.00
N ALA A 142 0.79 -30.07 -36.14
CA ALA A 142 -0.49 -30.46 -36.69
C ALA A 142 -1.62 -30.03 -35.74
N ASN A 143 -2.53 -29.19 -36.23
CA ASN A 143 -3.80 -28.96 -35.57
C ASN A 143 -4.61 -30.26 -35.64
N SER A 144 -4.90 -30.86 -34.48
CA SER A 144 -5.84 -31.97 -34.37
C SER A 144 -7.26 -31.46 -34.60
N THR A 145 -7.64 -31.35 -35.86
CA THR A 145 -9.04 -31.35 -36.31
C THR A 145 -9.14 -32.44 -37.35
N ASP A 146 -9.69 -33.59 -36.95
CA ASP A 146 -10.57 -34.33 -37.84
C ASP A 146 -11.38 -35.40 -37.09
N THR A 147 -12.66 -35.42 -37.42
CA THR A 147 -13.69 -36.42 -37.08
C THR A 147 -14.35 -36.28 -35.70
N THR A 148 -15.47 -35.55 -35.62
CA THR A 148 -16.83 -36.12 -35.43
C THR A 148 -17.87 -35.02 -35.13
N SER A 149 -18.92 -35.03 -35.96
CA SER A 149 -20.27 -34.46 -35.78
C SER A 149 -20.46 -32.98 -35.39
N THR A 150 -21.10 -32.27 -36.31
CA THR A 150 -21.82 -31.02 -36.13
C THR A 150 -22.80 -31.09 -34.94
N SER A 151 -22.46 -30.37 -33.87
CA SER A 151 -23.41 -29.72 -32.98
C SER A 151 -22.78 -28.38 -32.63
N GLU A 152 -23.42 -27.28 -33.04
CA GLU A 152 -23.17 -25.94 -32.51
C GLU A 152 -23.51 -25.97 -31.01
N GLY A 153 -22.57 -26.46 -30.20
CA GLY A 153 -22.59 -26.39 -28.75
C GLY A 153 -21.40 -25.55 -28.34
N GLU A 154 -21.67 -24.46 -27.65
CA GLU A 154 -20.68 -23.52 -27.12
C GLU A 154 -19.44 -24.26 -26.61
N HIS A 155 -18.28 -23.95 -27.20
CA HIS A 155 -17.06 -24.06 -26.43
C HIS A 155 -17.17 -23.06 -25.28
N VAL A 156 -17.74 -23.49 -24.15
CA VAL A 156 -17.68 -22.76 -22.88
C VAL A 156 -16.22 -22.79 -22.45
N SER A 157 -15.44 -21.84 -22.98
CA SER A 157 -13.99 -21.87 -22.95
C SER A 157 -13.47 -20.96 -21.85
N GLY A 158 -13.00 -21.57 -20.75
CA GLY A 158 -12.11 -20.97 -19.76
C GLY A 158 -12.78 -20.20 -18.62
N PHE A 159 -12.03 -20.03 -17.53
CA PHE A 159 -12.36 -19.11 -16.43
C PHE A 159 -12.30 -17.67 -16.96
N GLN A 160 -13.43 -16.96 -16.96
CA GLN A 160 -13.55 -15.60 -17.48
C GLN A 160 -13.67 -14.60 -16.34
N PHE A 161 -12.59 -13.84 -16.12
CA PHE A 161 -12.58 -12.78 -15.09
C PHE A 161 -13.67 -11.73 -15.33
N GLU A 162 -13.94 -11.40 -16.59
CA GLU A 162 -14.91 -10.37 -16.96
C GLU A 162 -16.33 -10.75 -16.56
N GLU A 163 -16.73 -12.01 -16.74
CA GLU A 163 -18.07 -12.49 -16.37
C GLU A 163 -18.29 -12.38 -14.86
N HIS A 164 -17.38 -12.91 -14.05
CA HIS A 164 -17.48 -12.81 -12.59
C HIS A 164 -17.36 -11.37 -12.07
N ALA A 165 -16.55 -10.53 -12.72
CA ALA A 165 -16.47 -9.12 -12.39
C ALA A 165 -17.77 -8.38 -12.76
N ALA A 166 -18.38 -8.73 -13.90
CA ALA A 166 -19.65 -8.16 -14.34
C ALA A 166 -20.81 -8.57 -13.41
N GLU A 167 -20.82 -9.81 -12.91
CA GLU A 167 -21.77 -10.25 -11.88
C GLU A 167 -21.61 -9.43 -10.58
N MET A 168 -20.37 -9.23 -10.13
CA MET A 168 -20.07 -8.41 -8.96
C MET A 168 -20.44 -6.93 -9.17
N GLU A 169 -20.19 -6.39 -10.36
CA GLU A 169 -20.57 -5.03 -10.73
C GLU A 169 -22.09 -4.87 -10.79
N GLN A 170 -22.80 -5.81 -11.39
CA GLN A 170 -24.26 -5.81 -11.46
C GLN A 170 -24.86 -5.87 -10.06
N ALA A 171 -24.35 -6.73 -9.18
CA ALA A 171 -24.78 -6.80 -7.78
C ALA A 171 -24.61 -5.45 -7.08
N ALA A 172 -23.48 -4.76 -7.30
CA ALA A 172 -23.24 -3.43 -6.75
C ALA A 172 -24.16 -2.36 -7.33
N GLN A 173 -24.49 -2.42 -8.62
CA GLN A 173 -25.43 -1.47 -9.27
C GLN A 173 -26.86 -1.64 -8.78
N SER A 174 -27.27 -2.88 -8.45
CA SER A 174 -28.59 -3.19 -7.90
C SER A 174 -28.67 -3.08 -6.38
N TYR A 175 -27.56 -2.75 -5.71
CA TYR A 175 -27.50 -2.70 -4.25
C TYR A 175 -28.27 -1.49 -3.72
N ASP A 176 -29.35 -1.76 -2.99
CA ASP A 176 -30.21 -0.77 -2.36
C ASP A 176 -30.34 -1.09 -0.85
N PRO A 177 -29.40 -0.62 -0.02
CA PRO A 177 -29.37 -0.96 1.41
C PRO A 177 -30.55 -0.34 2.16
N GLU A 178 -31.23 -1.14 2.98
CA GLU A 178 -32.40 -0.67 3.72
C GLU A 178 -32.02 0.17 4.95
N ASN A 179 -30.82 -0.06 5.51
CA ASN A 179 -30.35 0.65 6.69
C ASN A 179 -28.81 0.74 6.78
N ALA A 180 -28.33 1.66 7.63
CA ALA A 180 -26.90 1.90 7.82
C ALA A 180 -26.13 0.69 8.41
N MET A 181 -26.82 -0.23 9.09
CA MET A 181 -26.19 -1.45 9.64
C MET A 181 -25.89 -2.48 8.55
N GLU A 182 -26.68 -2.51 7.47
CA GLU A 182 -26.40 -3.32 6.29
C GLU A 182 -25.14 -2.83 5.58
N ILE A 183 -24.98 -1.51 5.45
CA ILE A 183 -23.79 -0.88 4.90
C ILE A 183 -22.57 -1.15 5.80
N LEU A 184 -22.73 -1.09 7.13
CA LEU A 184 -21.67 -1.43 8.07
C LEU A 184 -21.22 -2.89 7.88
N ALA A 185 -22.15 -3.83 7.80
CA ALA A 185 -21.83 -5.24 7.58
C ALA A 185 -21.12 -5.47 6.24
N MET A 186 -21.55 -4.78 5.17
CA MET A 186 -20.85 -4.78 3.88
C MET A 186 -19.40 -4.27 4.03
N VAL A 187 -19.20 -3.12 4.66
CA VAL A 187 -17.87 -2.50 4.89
C VAL A 187 -16.97 -3.39 5.75
N GLU A 188 -17.50 -4.07 6.76
CA GLU A 188 -16.74 -5.00 7.59
C GLU A 188 -16.40 -6.31 6.86
N SER A 189 -17.20 -6.71 5.87
CA SER A 189 -16.94 -7.90 5.04
C SER A 189 -15.95 -7.67 3.88
N LEU A 190 -15.73 -6.41 3.49
CA LEU A 190 -14.88 -6.01 2.37
C LEU A 190 -13.45 -6.58 2.42
N PRO A 191 -12.73 -6.59 3.56
CA PRO A 191 -11.40 -7.21 3.64
C PRO A 191 -11.41 -8.69 3.25
N ALA A 192 -12.43 -9.44 3.69
CA ALA A 192 -12.58 -10.85 3.37
C ALA A 192 -12.91 -11.06 1.88
N ALA A 193 -13.78 -10.21 1.31
CA ALA A 193 -14.12 -10.25 -0.11
C ALA A 193 -12.89 -9.99 -1.00
N ILE A 194 -12.12 -8.94 -0.73
CA ILE A 194 -10.90 -8.62 -1.50
C ILE A 194 -9.84 -9.73 -1.31
N THR A 195 -9.74 -10.32 -0.12
CA THR A 195 -8.84 -11.47 0.13
C THR A 195 -9.23 -12.67 -0.72
N SER A 196 -10.53 -12.94 -0.91
CA SER A 196 -11.01 -14.00 -1.80
C SER A 196 -10.54 -13.78 -3.25
N VAL A 197 -10.69 -12.56 -3.76
CA VAL A 197 -10.20 -12.19 -5.10
C VAL A 197 -8.67 -12.28 -5.21
N ALA A 198 -7.94 -11.89 -4.16
CA ALA A 198 -6.50 -12.06 -4.10
C ALA A 198 -6.10 -13.55 -4.21
N ASN A 199 -6.80 -14.43 -3.49
CA ASN A 199 -6.54 -15.86 -3.52
C ASN A 199 -6.73 -16.48 -4.91
N VAL A 200 -7.64 -15.94 -5.75
CA VAL A 200 -7.75 -16.35 -7.16
C VAL A 200 -6.43 -16.13 -7.89
N MET A 201 -5.81 -14.95 -7.74
CA MET A 201 -4.53 -14.63 -8.38
C MET A 201 -3.41 -15.53 -7.87
N LYS A 202 -3.40 -15.83 -6.57
CA LYS A 202 -2.46 -16.77 -5.97
C LYS A 202 -2.61 -18.18 -6.57
N THR A 203 -3.84 -18.70 -6.67
CA THR A 203 -4.11 -20.02 -7.27
C THR A 203 -3.70 -20.06 -8.74
N LEU A 204 -3.92 -18.98 -9.50
CA LEU A 204 -3.47 -18.91 -10.88
C LEU A 204 -1.95 -18.85 -11.01
N ALA A 205 -1.25 -18.14 -10.12
CA ALA A 205 0.20 -18.14 -10.05
C ALA A 205 0.74 -19.57 -9.78
N GLU A 206 0.21 -20.25 -8.77
CA GLU A 206 0.61 -21.63 -8.40
C GLU A 206 0.37 -22.64 -9.54
N ARG A 207 -0.74 -22.49 -10.28
CA ARG A 207 -1.06 -23.35 -11.42
C ARG A 207 -0.30 -22.97 -12.69
N SER A 208 0.09 -21.71 -12.85
CA SER A 208 0.87 -21.27 -14.02
C SER A 208 2.28 -21.84 -14.07
N ASP A 209 2.86 -22.20 -12.93
CA ASP A 209 4.20 -22.80 -12.84
C ASP A 209 4.21 -24.29 -13.26
N SER A 210 3.05 -24.96 -13.23
CA SER A 210 2.94 -26.41 -13.43
C SER A 210 2.00 -26.87 -14.55
N GLU A 211 0.90 -26.15 -14.79
CA GLU A 211 -0.19 -26.59 -15.67
C GLU A 211 -0.40 -25.72 -16.92
N PHE A 212 0.08 -24.47 -16.94
CA PHE A 212 -0.11 -23.57 -18.07
C PHE A 212 1.19 -23.31 -18.83
N PRO A 213 1.21 -23.36 -20.18
CA PRO A 213 2.37 -23.01 -20.99
C PRO A 213 2.53 -21.48 -21.07
N LEU A 214 2.80 -20.85 -19.92
CA LEU A 214 2.98 -19.41 -19.80
C LEU A 214 4.46 -19.06 -19.69
N GLU A 215 4.84 -17.94 -20.31
CA GLU A 215 6.15 -17.33 -20.06
C GLU A 215 6.23 -16.90 -18.60
N LYS A 216 7.40 -17.12 -17.97
CA LYS A 216 7.63 -16.83 -16.54
C LYS A 216 7.22 -15.40 -16.15
N GLU A 217 7.42 -14.44 -17.04
CA GLU A 217 7.06 -13.03 -16.81
C GLU A 217 5.55 -12.82 -16.64
N VAL A 218 4.72 -13.64 -17.29
CA VAL A 218 3.25 -13.58 -17.16
C VAL A 218 2.81 -14.27 -15.87
N ALA A 219 3.45 -15.39 -15.51
CA ALA A 219 3.22 -16.09 -14.24
C ALA A 219 3.56 -15.21 -13.03
N ASP A 220 4.70 -14.51 -13.07
CA ASP A 220 5.11 -13.55 -12.04
C ASP A 220 4.11 -12.38 -11.91
N GLY A 221 3.46 -12.00 -13.01
CA GLY A 221 2.39 -11.00 -13.02
C GLY A 221 1.21 -11.34 -12.10
N PHE A 222 0.85 -12.62 -11.95
CA PHE A 222 -0.21 -13.02 -11.02
C PHE A 222 0.20 -12.82 -9.56
N ASN A 223 1.47 -13.08 -9.21
CA ASN A 223 2.01 -12.80 -7.88
C ASN A 223 2.07 -11.30 -7.58
N ASP A 224 2.40 -10.47 -8.57
CA ASP A 224 2.39 -9.01 -8.44
C ASP A 224 0.96 -8.48 -8.17
N ILE A 225 -0.04 -8.99 -8.90
CA ILE A 225 -1.45 -8.62 -8.68
C ILE A 225 -1.92 -9.08 -7.30
N PHE A 226 -1.56 -10.29 -6.86
CA PHE A 226 -1.84 -10.76 -5.51
C PHE A 226 -1.28 -9.80 -4.45
N GLY A 227 -0.02 -9.38 -4.56
CA GLY A 227 0.60 -8.41 -3.64
C GLY A 227 -0.11 -7.05 -3.63
N ALA A 228 -0.56 -6.58 -4.80
CA ALA A 228 -1.34 -5.34 -4.92
C ALA A 228 -2.72 -5.47 -4.24
N LEU A 229 -3.41 -6.60 -4.43
CA LEU A 229 -4.71 -6.86 -3.79
C LEU A 229 -4.57 -6.99 -2.27
N MET A 230 -3.52 -7.65 -1.76
CA MET A 230 -3.25 -7.69 -0.31
C MET A 230 -2.95 -6.29 0.27
N SER A 231 -2.36 -5.40 -0.54
CA SER A 231 -2.20 -3.99 -0.13
C SER A 231 -3.54 -3.25 -0.07
N ALA A 232 -4.50 -3.59 -0.93
CA ALA A 232 -5.86 -3.07 -0.86
C ALA A 232 -6.64 -3.63 0.33
N VAL A 233 -6.46 -4.91 0.70
CA VAL A 233 -7.02 -5.52 1.92
C VAL A 233 -6.63 -4.70 3.15
N ALA A 234 -5.35 -4.33 3.28
CA ALA A 234 -4.87 -3.52 4.41
C ALA A 234 -5.54 -2.13 4.49
N VAL A 235 -5.97 -1.55 3.35
CA VAL A 235 -6.75 -0.31 3.34
C VAL A 235 -8.20 -0.57 3.75
N ALA A 236 -8.78 -1.68 3.29
CA ALA A 236 -10.14 -2.08 3.65
C ALA A 236 -10.27 -2.40 5.15
N GLU A 237 -9.24 -2.96 5.80
CA GLU A 237 -9.22 -3.23 7.26
C GLU A 237 -9.45 -1.97 8.10
N ASP A 238 -9.00 -0.80 7.63
CA ASP A 238 -9.20 0.48 8.31
C ASP A 238 -10.62 1.04 8.12
N MET A 239 -11.38 0.57 7.12
CA MET A 239 -12.70 1.13 6.77
C MET A 239 -13.78 0.81 7.81
N GLY A 240 -13.81 -0.40 8.36
CA GLY A 240 -14.78 -0.78 9.41
C GLY A 240 -14.68 0.11 10.67
N PRO A 241 -13.50 0.22 11.29
CA PRO A 241 -13.29 1.14 12.42
C PRO A 241 -13.61 2.60 12.09
N LEU A 242 -13.25 3.07 10.89
CA LEU A 242 -13.56 4.43 10.44
C LEU A 242 -15.07 4.64 10.31
N PHE A 243 -15.80 3.67 9.76
CA PHE A 243 -17.26 3.74 9.63
C PHE A 243 -17.93 3.80 10.99
N ARG A 244 -17.52 2.93 11.93
CA ARG A 244 -18.04 2.94 13.31
C ARG A 244 -17.78 4.26 14.02
N GLN A 245 -16.61 4.86 13.83
CA GLN A 245 -16.29 6.17 14.40
C GLN A 245 -17.16 7.28 13.80
N ALA A 246 -17.36 7.28 12.48
CA ALA A 246 -18.13 8.31 11.79
C ALA A 246 -19.63 8.24 12.10
N HIS A 247 -20.16 7.03 12.32
CA HIS A 247 -21.58 6.75 12.51
C HIS A 247 -21.90 6.28 13.95
N GLU A 248 -21.06 6.62 14.92
CA GLU A 248 -21.20 6.17 16.33
C GLU A 248 -22.61 6.43 16.89
N GLN A 249 -23.18 7.60 16.57
CA GLN A 249 -24.51 7.99 17.06
C GLN A 249 -25.64 7.18 16.43
N ASP A 250 -25.54 6.85 15.15
CA ASP A 250 -26.56 6.11 14.40
C ASP A 250 -26.46 4.62 14.72
N ILE A 251 -25.24 4.09 14.84
CA ILE A 251 -25.00 2.71 15.28
C ILE A 251 -25.49 2.52 16.71
N ALA A 252 -25.22 3.46 17.64
CA ALA A 252 -25.69 3.35 19.01
C ALA A 252 -27.24 3.31 19.13
N ARG A 253 -27.95 3.98 18.22
CA ARG A 253 -29.43 3.90 18.14
C ARG A 253 -29.93 2.52 17.72
N HIS A 254 -29.21 1.86 16.82
CA HIS A 254 -29.55 0.52 16.33
C HIS A 254 -29.06 -0.62 17.25
N GLU A 255 -27.90 -0.46 17.90
CA GLU A 255 -27.32 -1.47 18.81
C GLU A 255 -27.89 -1.38 20.25
N ASP A 256 -28.31 -0.19 20.72
CA ASP A 256 -28.92 0.02 22.04
C ASP A 256 -30.16 0.95 21.96
N PRO A 257 -31.29 0.46 21.40
CA PRO A 257 -32.49 1.26 21.21
C PRO A 257 -33.14 1.60 22.55
N ARG A 258 -33.11 2.89 22.93
CA ARG A 258 -33.55 3.38 24.26
C ARG A 258 -35.03 3.11 24.57
N ASN A 259 -35.88 2.93 23.55
CA ASN A 259 -37.33 2.74 23.67
C ASN A 259 -37.86 1.48 22.95
N GLY A 260 -36.97 0.53 22.60
CA GLY A 260 -37.33 -0.68 21.85
C GLY A 260 -37.44 -0.47 20.32
N PRO A 261 -37.48 -1.57 19.54
CA PRO A 261 -37.26 -1.57 18.09
C PRO A 261 -38.36 -0.88 17.26
N GLU A 262 -39.53 -0.62 17.84
CA GLU A 262 -40.65 0.03 17.13
C GLU A 262 -40.62 1.56 17.22
N ALA A 263 -39.88 2.14 18.17
CA ALA A 263 -39.93 3.58 18.45
C ALA A 263 -39.10 4.45 17.49
N GLU A 264 -38.20 3.85 16.69
CA GLU A 264 -37.28 4.60 15.81
C GLU A 264 -37.55 4.41 14.31
N LYS A 265 -38.58 3.64 13.91
CA LYS A 265 -39.04 3.54 12.51
C LYS A 265 -39.56 4.87 11.91
N GLY A 266 -39.67 5.92 12.73
CA GLY A 266 -40.15 7.25 12.33
C GLY A 266 -39.09 8.20 11.74
N TRP A 267 -37.84 7.76 11.56
CA TRP A 267 -36.75 8.58 11.00
C TRP A 267 -36.35 8.17 9.57
N ASN A 268 -37.31 7.74 8.75
CA ASN A 268 -37.21 7.96 7.31
C ASN A 268 -37.69 9.39 7.01
N VAL A 269 -36.77 10.35 7.13
CA VAL A 269 -36.82 11.64 6.42
C VAL A 269 -35.44 11.94 5.87
#